data_AF-A0A2Z6Q2A6-F1
#
_entry.id   AF-A0A2Z6Q2A6-F1
#
_cell.length_a   1.000
_cell.length_b   1.000
_cell.length_c   1.000
_cell.angle_alpha   90.00
_cell.angle_beta   90.00
_cell.angle_gamma   90.00
#
_symmetry.space_group_name_H-M   'P 1'
#
loop_
_entity.id
_entity.type
_entity.pdbx_description
1 polymer ?
#
loop_
_entity_poly.entity_id
_entity_poly.type
_entity_poly.pdbx_seq_one_letter_code
_entity_poly.pdbx_strand_id
1 'polypeptide(L)'
;MSNQVVISKFGESKEAYSIDILKRLIREANSLDDIIKAKRYICSYFILCSNPHGVFMWRPDIKNFEHIPIKNISMLIHPITKTFFNQSNPEQLPTKTEFNIAKWFIYDNSSTCVATCDPAKQRIY
;
A
#
# COMPACT_ATOMS: atom_id res chain seq x y z
N MET A 1 -22.05 6.21 -9.76
CA MET A 1 -22.11 6.81 -8.41
C MET A 1 -20.96 6.23 -7.60
N SER A 2 -19.88 6.99 -7.37
CA SER A 2 -18.77 6.52 -6.54
C SER A 2 -19.19 6.55 -5.09
N ASN A 3 -19.17 5.39 -4.42
CA ASN A 3 -19.35 5.29 -2.98
C ASN A 3 -18.23 6.09 -2.29
N GLN A 4 -18.54 7.33 -1.87
CA GLN A 4 -17.67 8.12 -1.01
C GLN A 4 -17.68 7.48 0.38
N VAL A 5 -16.64 6.69 0.66
CA VAL A 5 -16.35 6.29 2.03
C VAL A 5 -15.65 7.46 2.70
N VAL A 6 -16.37 8.20 3.54
CA VAL A 6 -15.75 9.10 4.52
C VAL A 6 -15.02 8.21 5.51
N ILE A 7 -13.70 8.03 5.31
CA ILE A 7 -12.87 7.26 6.23
C ILE A 7 -12.72 8.07 7.52
N SER A 8 -13.67 7.89 8.43
CA SER A 8 -13.44 8.15 9.84
C SER A 8 -12.63 6.98 10.39
N LYS A 9 -11.56 7.29 11.14
CA LYS A 9 -10.59 6.37 11.77
C LYS A 9 -9.38 6.06 10.89
N PHE A 10 -8.54 7.08 10.76
CA PHE A 10 -7.10 6.86 10.81
C PHE A 10 -6.83 5.96 12.02
N GLY A 11 -6.44 4.71 11.80
CA GLY A 11 -5.77 3.96 12.85
C GLY A 11 -4.55 4.78 13.21
N GLU A 12 -4.44 5.17 14.48
CA GLU A 12 -3.23 5.80 15.02
C GLU A 12 -2.06 4.85 14.80
N SER A 13 -1.43 4.89 13.63
CA SER A 13 -0.15 4.24 13.43
C SER A 13 0.84 5.02 14.29
N LYS A 14 1.01 4.59 15.55
CA LYS A 14 1.97 5.19 16.49
C LYS A 14 3.41 5.08 15.99
N GLU A 15 3.66 4.18 15.05
CA GLU A 15 4.99 3.89 14.49
C GLU A 15 5.14 4.44 13.07
N ALA A 16 6.39 4.67 12.66
CA ALA A 16 6.73 5.07 11.31
C ALA A 16 6.61 3.89 10.34
N TYR A 17 6.23 4.16 9.09
CA TYR A 17 6.33 3.17 8.02
C TYR A 17 7.79 2.67 7.89
N SER A 18 7.95 1.35 7.74
CA SER A 18 9.24 0.71 7.50
C SER A 18 9.21 -0.10 6.21
N ILE A 19 10.02 0.32 5.24
CA ILE A 19 10.20 -0.42 3.99
C ILE A 19 10.83 -1.80 4.24
N ASP A 20 11.66 -1.95 5.27
CA ASP A 20 12.31 -3.23 5.57
C ASP A 20 11.32 -4.26 6.10
N ILE A 21 10.32 -3.83 6.88
CA ILE A 21 9.21 -4.71 7.28
C ILE A 21 8.41 -5.15 6.05
N LEU A 22 8.08 -4.23 5.14
CA LEU A 22 7.36 -4.58 3.91
C LEU A 22 8.15 -5.57 3.05
N LYS A 23 9.45 -5.31 2.83
CA LYS A 23 10.35 -6.22 2.10
C LYS A 23 10.41 -7.60 2.76
N ARG A 24 10.51 -7.66 4.08
CA ARG A 24 10.51 -8.91 4.85
C ARG A 24 9.22 -9.71 4.64
N LEU A 25 8.05 -9.06 4.79
CA LEU A 25 6.75 -9.71 4.59
C LEU A 25 6.60 -10.29 3.18
N ILE A 26 7.08 -9.57 2.16
CA ILE A 26 7.07 -10.05 0.76
C ILE A 26 8.06 -11.20 0.55
N ARG A 27 9.26 -11.12 1.14
CA ARG A 27 10.29 -12.16 1.02
C ARG A 27 9.84 -13.48 1.65
N GLU A 28 9.20 -13.41 2.83
CA GLU A 28 8.74 -14.54 3.63
C GLU A 28 7.42 -15.16 3.14
N ALA A 29 6.73 -14.51 2.19
CA ALA A 29 5.54 -15.08 1.57
C ALA A 29 5.89 -16.32 0.73
N ASN A 30 5.23 -17.44 1.02
CA ASN A 30 5.40 -18.70 0.29
C ASN A 30 4.33 -18.88 -0.80
N SER A 31 3.18 -18.25 -0.63
CA SER A 31 2.08 -18.24 -1.58
C SER A 31 1.54 -16.82 -1.83
N LEU A 32 0.66 -16.68 -2.82
CA LEU A 32 -0.08 -15.44 -3.03
C LEU A 32 -1.01 -15.10 -1.87
N ASP A 33 -1.44 -16.08 -1.08
CA ASP A 33 -2.28 -15.84 0.10
C ASP A 33 -1.45 -15.18 1.23
N ASP A 34 -0.20 -15.56 1.40
CA ASP A 34 0.70 -14.95 2.39
C ASP A 34 0.95 -13.45 2.12
N ILE A 35 0.87 -13.03 0.85
CA ILE A 35 1.01 -11.63 0.45
C ILE A 35 -0.05 -10.73 1.11
N ILE A 36 -1.18 -11.26 1.57
CA ILE A 36 -2.20 -10.46 2.28
C ILE A 36 -1.62 -9.71 3.49
N LYS A 37 -0.58 -10.26 4.14
CA LYS A 37 0.11 -9.60 5.25
C LYS A 37 0.81 -8.33 4.79
N ALA A 38 1.54 -8.38 3.68
CA ALA A 38 2.21 -7.22 3.09
C ALA A 38 1.21 -6.17 2.58
N LYS A 39 0.10 -6.63 1.97
CA LYS A 39 -1.00 -5.76 1.52
C LYS A 39 -1.64 -5.00 2.69
N ARG A 40 -1.96 -5.71 3.77
CA ARG A 40 -2.50 -5.10 5.00
C ARG A 40 -1.51 -4.13 5.63
N TYR A 41 -0.23 -4.49 5.66
CA TYR A 41 0.83 -3.63 6.17
C TYR A 41 0.88 -2.31 5.39
N ILE A 42 1.05 -2.32 4.07
CA ILE A 42 1.15 -1.06 3.32
C ILE A 42 -0.13 -0.20 3.44
N CYS A 43 -1.33 -0.83 3.41
CA CYS A 43 -2.59 -0.11 3.57
C CYS A 43 -2.83 0.44 4.99
N SER A 44 -2.12 -0.04 6.03
CA SER A 44 -2.21 0.57 7.36
C SER A 44 -1.43 1.86 7.48
N TYR A 45 -0.49 2.13 6.57
CA TYR A 45 0.32 3.35 6.56
C TYR A 45 -0.05 4.31 5.44
N PHE A 46 -0.49 3.80 4.29
CA PHE A 46 -0.69 4.58 3.07
C PHE A 46 -2.17 4.70 2.73
N ILE A 47 -2.63 5.94 2.55
CA ILE A 47 -3.96 6.26 2.03
C ILE A 47 -3.81 6.77 0.62
N LEU A 48 -4.22 5.97 -0.37
CA LEU A 48 -4.20 6.36 -1.77
C LEU A 48 -5.27 7.42 -2.04
N CYS A 49 -4.85 8.54 -2.62
CA CYS A 49 -5.69 9.68 -2.92
C CYS A 49 -5.64 10.03 -4.41
N SER A 50 -6.80 10.28 -5.01
CA SER A 50 -6.91 10.67 -6.42
C SER A 50 -6.73 12.18 -6.63
N ASN A 51 -7.08 13.01 -5.64
CA ASN A 51 -6.94 14.47 -5.72
C ASN A 51 -6.69 15.09 -4.32
N PRO A 52 -5.46 15.59 -4.02
CA PRO A 52 -4.29 15.58 -4.89
C PRO A 52 -3.77 14.17 -5.12
N HIS A 53 -3.34 13.86 -6.34
CA HIS A 53 -2.92 12.51 -6.72
C HIS A 53 -1.65 12.08 -5.99
N GLY A 54 -1.75 11.05 -5.15
CA GLY A 54 -0.64 10.59 -4.33
C GLY A 54 -1.08 9.75 -3.14
N VAL A 55 -0.26 9.72 -2.12
CA VAL A 55 -0.51 8.98 -0.88
C VAL A 55 -0.40 9.92 0.30
N PHE A 56 -1.34 9.81 1.24
CA PHE A 56 -1.15 10.35 2.58
C PHE A 56 -0.52 9.28 3.46
N MET A 57 0.56 9.65 4.14
CA MET A 57 1.28 8.79 5.07
C MET A 57 1.44 9.51 6.41
N TRP A 58 1.15 8.82 7.51
CA TRP A 58 1.44 9.37 8.83
C TRP A 58 2.94 9.45 9.08
N ARG A 59 3.41 10.62 9.51
CA ARG A 59 4.81 10.91 9.81
C ARG A 59 4.95 11.23 11.30
N PRO A 60 5.49 10.32 12.13
CA PRO A 60 5.57 10.54 13.57
C PRO A 60 6.55 11.65 13.95
N ASP A 61 7.56 11.92 13.11
CA ASP A 61 8.53 13.00 13.28
C ASP A 61 7.89 14.40 13.26
N ILE A 62 6.85 14.59 12.44
CA ILE A 62 6.09 15.85 12.37
C ILE A 62 4.70 15.76 13.02
N LYS A 63 4.35 14.60 13.58
CA LYS A 63 3.04 14.29 14.17
C LYS A 63 1.87 14.68 13.26
N ASN A 64 2.01 14.47 11.97
CA ASN A 64 0.99 14.83 10.98
C ASN A 64 1.05 13.90 9.75
N PHE A 65 0.04 13.99 8.89
CA PHE A 65 0.07 13.34 7.58
C PHE A 65 0.89 14.17 6.58
N GLU A 66 1.76 13.49 5.84
CA GLU A 66 2.47 14.05 4.70
C GLU A 66 1.82 13.55 3.41
N HIS A 67 1.61 14.46 2.45
CA HIS A 67 1.25 14.09 1.09
C HIS A 67 2.51 13.75 0.31
N ILE A 68 2.57 12.53 -0.23
CA ILE A 68 3.66 12.06 -1.06
C ILE A 68 3.12 11.84 -2.48
N PRO A 69 3.70 12.50 -3.50
CA PRO A 69 3.31 12.28 -4.89
C PRO A 69 3.42 10.82 -5.29
N ILE A 70 2.46 10.33 -6.08
CA ILE A 70 2.39 8.90 -6.46
C ILE A 70 3.69 8.39 -7.10
N LYS A 71 4.38 9.26 -7.86
CA LYS A 71 5.65 8.93 -8.52
C LYS A 71 6.73 8.54 -7.52
N ASN A 72 6.78 9.22 -6.37
CA ASN A 72 7.77 8.98 -5.32
C ASN A 72 7.46 7.66 -4.60
N ILE A 73 6.18 7.40 -4.29
CA ILE A 73 5.75 6.12 -3.71
C ILE A 73 6.01 4.97 -4.67
N SER A 74 5.68 5.15 -5.95
CA SER A 74 5.95 4.17 -6.99
C SER A 74 7.43 3.83 -7.02
N MET A 75 8.32 4.83 -7.12
CA MET A 75 9.76 4.60 -7.07
C MET A 75 10.23 3.87 -5.79
N LEU A 76 9.63 4.19 -4.64
CA LEU A 76 9.98 3.59 -3.34
C LEU A 76 9.63 2.10 -3.28
N ILE A 77 8.46 1.69 -3.79
CA ILE A 77 7.94 0.33 -3.63
C ILE A 77 8.02 -0.52 -4.91
N HIS A 78 8.32 0.08 -6.07
CA HIS A 78 8.45 -0.61 -7.36
C HIS A 78 9.45 -1.77 -7.36
N PRO A 79 10.64 -1.66 -6.71
CA PRO A 79 11.60 -2.77 -6.67
C PRO A 79 11.16 -3.97 -5.80
N ILE A 80 10.06 -3.85 -5.06
CA ILE A 80 9.60 -4.90 -4.14
C ILE A 80 8.73 -5.89 -4.91
N THR A 81 9.38 -6.90 -5.47
CA THR A 81 8.74 -7.99 -6.22
C THR A 81 8.97 -9.35 -5.56
N LYS A 82 8.13 -10.32 -5.88
CA LYS A 82 8.28 -11.73 -5.48
C LYS A 82 7.79 -12.62 -6.61
N THR A 83 8.60 -13.62 -6.95
CA THR A 83 8.16 -14.70 -7.84
C THR A 83 7.68 -15.87 -7.01
N PHE A 84 6.52 -16.40 -7.39
CA PHE A 84 5.95 -17.64 -6.89
C PHE A 84 6.01 -18.71 -7.98
N PHE A 85 6.25 -19.95 -7.56
CA PHE A 85 6.21 -21.11 -8.42
C PHE A 85 5.13 -22.04 -7.89
N ASN A 86 4.03 -22.13 -8.62
CA ASN A 86 2.94 -23.03 -8.29
C ASN A 86 3.10 -24.30 -9.12
N GLN A 87 3.30 -25.43 -8.46
CA GLN A 87 3.34 -26.74 -9.09
C GLN A 87 2.09 -27.52 -8.69
N SER A 88 1.02 -27.32 -9.45
CA SER A 88 -0.27 -27.97 -9.21
C SER A 88 -0.26 -29.45 -9.62
N ASN A 89 0.58 -29.80 -10.60
CA ASN A 89 0.77 -31.17 -11.08
C ASN A 89 2.29 -31.44 -11.20
N PRO A 90 2.83 -32.50 -10.58
CA PRO A 90 4.24 -32.90 -10.69
C PRO A 90 4.72 -33.09 -12.13
N GLU A 91 3.84 -33.47 -13.05
CA GLU A 91 4.14 -33.74 -14.47
C GLU A 91 4.14 -32.47 -15.34
N GLN A 92 3.63 -31.33 -14.83
CA GLN A 92 3.61 -30.06 -15.57
C GLN A 92 4.71 -29.11 -15.09
N LEU A 93 5.18 -28.27 -16.01
CA LEU A 93 6.12 -27.21 -15.70
C LEU A 93 5.51 -26.27 -14.64
N PRO A 94 6.23 -25.92 -13.57
CA PRO A 94 5.72 -25.00 -12.56
C PRO A 94 5.29 -23.67 -13.18
N THR A 95 4.08 -23.22 -12.84
CA THR A 95 3.59 -21.92 -13.28
C THR A 95 4.29 -20.83 -12.49
N LYS A 96 4.99 -19.95 -13.19
CA LYS A 96 5.64 -18.78 -12.61
C LYS A 96 4.63 -17.64 -12.50
N THR A 97 4.46 -17.10 -11.30
CA THR A 97 3.66 -15.88 -11.07
C THR A 97 4.54 -14.82 -10.44
N GLU A 98 4.65 -13.65 -11.07
CA GLU A 98 5.36 -12.51 -10.53
C GLU A 98 4.38 -11.55 -9.86
N PHE A 99 4.66 -11.24 -8.60
CA PHE A 99 3.95 -10.24 -7.81
C PHE A 99 4.82 -8.98 -7.67
N ASN A 100 4.21 -7.82 -7.89
CA ASN A 100 4.82 -6.50 -7.66
C ASN A 100 3.89 -5.67 -6.76
N ILE A 101 4.40 -5.22 -5.61
CA ILE A 101 3.57 -4.48 -4.65
C ILE A 101 3.12 -3.12 -5.18
N ALA A 102 3.94 -2.43 -6.00
CA ALA A 102 3.59 -1.14 -6.59
C ALA A 102 2.44 -1.30 -7.58
N LYS A 103 2.53 -2.30 -8.45
CA LYS A 103 1.48 -2.60 -9.41
C LYS A 103 0.16 -2.86 -8.69
N TRP A 104 0.19 -3.73 -7.68
CA TRP A 104 -0.99 -4.03 -6.88
C TRP A 104 -1.53 -2.79 -6.15
N PHE A 105 -0.67 -2.03 -5.47
CA PHE A 105 -1.09 -0.92 -4.62
C PHE A 105 -1.66 0.26 -5.43
N ILE A 106 -1.13 0.52 -6.62
CA ILE A 106 -1.52 1.68 -7.45
C ILE A 106 -2.71 1.35 -8.34
N TYR A 107 -2.74 0.14 -8.94
CA TYR A 107 -3.70 -0.19 -10.00
C TYR A 107 -4.76 -1.21 -9.56
N ASP A 108 -4.38 -2.21 -8.77
CA ASP A 108 -5.28 -3.32 -8.41
C ASP A 108 -6.01 -3.09 -7.08
N ASN A 109 -5.54 -2.15 -6.26
CA ASN A 109 -6.17 -1.75 -5.02
C ASN A 109 -7.32 -0.77 -5.33
N SER A 110 -8.55 -1.27 -5.32
CA SER A 110 -9.77 -0.48 -5.55
C SER A 110 -10.09 0.56 -4.45
N SER A 111 -9.23 0.66 -3.44
CA SER A 111 -9.38 1.57 -2.29
C SER A 111 -8.85 2.97 -2.62
N THR A 112 -9.46 3.66 -3.59
CA THR A 112 -9.13 5.08 -3.85
C THR A 112 -10.03 5.98 -3.00
N CYS A 113 -9.44 6.77 -2.11
CA CYS A 113 -10.18 7.78 -1.36
C CYS A 113 -10.16 9.09 -2.14
N VAL A 114 -11.31 9.74 -2.30
CA VAL A 114 -11.34 11.15 -2.67
C VAL A 114 -11.13 11.92 -1.37
N ALA A 115 -9.95 12.50 -1.17
CA ALA A 115 -9.75 13.43 -0.07
C ALA A 115 -10.64 14.65 -0.33
N THR A 116 -11.81 14.70 0.30
CA THR A 116 -12.68 15.89 0.30
C THR A 116 -12.10 17.01 1.18
N CYS A 117 -11.01 16.71 1.91
CA CYS A 117 -10.35 17.62 2.83
C CYS A 117 -9.01 18.06 2.24
N ASP A 118 -8.92 19.36 1.94
CA ASP A 118 -7.66 20.04 1.64
C ASP A 118 -6.64 19.79 2.77
N PRO A 119 -5.52 19.09 2.52
CA PRO A 119 -4.53 18.77 3.54
C PRO A 119 -3.79 20.01 4.06
N ALA A 120 -3.83 21.12 3.33
CA ALA A 120 -3.19 22.37 3.71
C ALA A 120 -4.02 23.19 4.71
N LYS A 121 -5.28 22.81 4.97
CA LYS A 121 -6.13 23.49 5.94
C LYS A 121 -6.03 22.81 7.31
N GLN A 122 -5.65 23.60 8.32
CA GLN A 122 -5.69 23.18 9.73
C GLN A 122 -7.10 22.71 10.10
N ARG A 123 -7.20 21.52 10.69
CA ARG A 123 -8.45 21.04 11.28
C ARG A 123 -8.56 21.64 12.67
N ILE A 124 -9.64 22.38 12.90
CA ILE A 124 -10.10 22.71 14.26
C ILE A 124 -10.98 21.53 14.68
N TYR A 125 -10.62 20.87 15.79
CA TYR A 125 -11.37 19.77 16.39
C TYR A 125 -12.49 20.32 17.29
#